data_AF-A0A0H5P972-F1
#
_entry.id   AF-A0A0H5P972-F1
#
_cell.length_a   1.000
_cell.length_b   1.000
_cell.length_c   1.000
_cell.angle_alpha   90.00
_cell.angle_beta   90.00
_cell.angle_gamma   90.00
#
_symmetry.space_group_name_H-M   'P 1'
#
loop_
_entity.id
_entity.type
_entity.pdbx_description
1 polymer ?
#
loop_
_entity_poly.entity_id
_entity_poly.type
_entity_poly.pdbx_seq_one_letter_code
_entity_poly.pdbx_strand_id
1 'polypeptide(L)'
;MLPAHSRRRAALPGRSNSSGALPAGTWTRLPKGVLYEPPPIVPFNAEGVLTVSAVPHTVAAFGGEATLQALAAAVAGAGFTAEGTFVVPTNEADALFEAVGALSASAVPHAVAQFTAAGILAALGVASASAGFTAVAALGASVTPTATAGFSGAGTLSAVASIFNPSSMTKSGTFSGLTSGFVPVTGWVADTTNYPGSSVSGSDLVVQSTGTGKTVSASVVWTASGAFARNVTMRLKNQTTGAILATGDPVSVPGNGSATATVTATGVSVTAGDLIRLEADGGNTTSRPTAQTNTNSYVRVT
;
A
#
# COMPACT_ATOMS: atom_id res chain seq x y z
N MET A 1 -18.85 7.05 -48.04
CA MET A 1 -17.65 7.86 -47.74
C MET A 1 -18.07 9.08 -46.93
N LEU A 2 -17.75 9.09 -45.64
CA LEU A 2 -17.79 10.20 -44.67
C LEU A 2 -16.69 9.88 -43.61
N PRO A 3 -16.06 10.89 -42.97
CA PRO A 3 -14.64 10.89 -42.67
C PRO A 3 -14.23 10.24 -41.34
N ALA A 4 -12.97 9.81 -41.30
CA ALA A 4 -12.26 9.39 -40.10
C ALA A 4 -12.09 10.55 -39.11
N HIS A 5 -12.16 10.20 -37.82
CA HIS A 5 -11.88 11.03 -36.63
C HIS A 5 -13.02 11.94 -36.12
N SER A 6 -13.99 11.34 -35.42
CA SER A 6 -14.68 12.02 -34.32
C SER A 6 -14.51 11.22 -33.03
N ARG A 7 -13.68 11.73 -32.10
CA ARG A 7 -13.60 11.21 -30.73
C ARG A 7 -14.91 11.58 -30.02
N ARG A 8 -15.75 10.59 -29.72
CA ARG A 8 -16.89 10.78 -28.81
C ARG A 8 -16.42 10.45 -27.39
N ARG A 9 -16.19 11.46 -26.56
CA ARG A 9 -16.14 11.28 -25.09
C ARG A 9 -17.58 11.19 -24.61
N ALA A 10 -17.93 10.09 -23.95
CA ALA A 10 -19.13 10.06 -23.13
C ALA A 10 -18.85 10.92 -21.89
N ALA A 11 -19.51 12.07 -21.77
CA ALA A 11 -19.54 12.82 -20.53
C ALA A 11 -20.54 12.12 -19.60
N LEU A 12 -20.08 11.66 -18.43
CA LEU A 12 -20.97 11.27 -17.35
C LEU A 12 -21.77 12.51 -16.89
N PRO A 13 -23.09 12.39 -16.64
CA PRO A 13 -23.87 13.51 -16.13
C PRO A 13 -23.38 13.88 -14.72
N GLY A 14 -22.76 15.04 -14.58
CA GLY A 14 -22.61 15.69 -13.29
C GLY A 14 -23.98 16.09 -12.76
N ARG A 15 -24.22 15.88 -11.47
CA ARG A 15 -25.45 16.30 -10.77
C ARG A 15 -25.56 17.84 -10.83
N SER A 16 -26.32 18.37 -11.79
CA SER A 16 -26.84 19.73 -11.71
C SER A 16 -28.29 19.78 -12.20
N ASN A 17 -29.17 20.31 -11.34
CA ASN A 17 -30.63 20.34 -11.48
C ASN A 17 -31.12 21.39 -12.49
N SER A 18 -30.73 21.28 -13.76
CA SER A 18 -31.31 22.10 -14.82
C SER A 18 -31.80 21.23 -15.98
N SER A 19 -33.13 21.11 -16.08
CA SER A 19 -33.84 20.47 -17.19
C SER A 19 -33.72 21.32 -18.45
N GLY A 20 -32.55 21.31 -19.09
CA GLY A 20 -32.38 21.74 -20.47
C GLY A 20 -32.81 20.62 -21.41
N ALA A 21 -33.93 20.79 -22.12
CA ALA A 21 -34.41 19.83 -23.10
C ALA A 21 -33.33 19.58 -24.18
N LEU A 22 -32.97 18.31 -24.38
CA LEU A 22 -31.98 17.90 -25.38
C LEU A 22 -32.52 18.07 -26.82
N PRO A 23 -31.67 18.37 -27.81
CA PRO A 23 -32.10 18.58 -29.19
C PRO A 23 -32.68 17.29 -29.79
N ALA A 24 -33.83 17.39 -30.45
CA ALA A 24 -34.50 16.29 -31.13
C ALA A 24 -33.72 15.87 -32.40
N GLY A 25 -32.65 15.09 -32.23
CA GLY A 25 -31.85 14.55 -33.32
C GLY A 25 -31.58 13.05 -33.14
N THR A 26 -32.22 12.24 -34.00
CA THR A 26 -31.90 10.83 -34.33
C THR A 26 -31.41 9.92 -33.18
N TRP A 27 -32.37 9.38 -32.42
CA TRP A 27 -32.16 8.25 -31.51
C TRP A 27 -31.81 6.99 -32.29
N THR A 28 -30.52 6.71 -32.47
CA THR A 28 -30.07 5.35 -32.75
C THR A 28 -30.17 4.58 -31.43
N ARG A 29 -31.11 3.64 -31.33
CA ARG A 29 -31.23 2.74 -30.18
C ARG A 29 -29.87 2.05 -29.98
N LEU A 30 -29.29 2.22 -28.79
CA LEU A 30 -28.15 1.42 -28.35
C LEU A 30 -28.50 -0.08 -28.53
N PRO A 31 -27.56 -0.91 -29.02
CA PRO A 31 -27.77 -2.34 -29.13
C PRO A 31 -28.21 -2.89 -27.78
N LYS A 32 -29.28 -3.67 -27.77
CA LYS A 32 -29.92 -4.22 -26.55
C LYS A 32 -28.97 -4.99 -25.62
N GLY A 33 -27.76 -5.34 -26.07
CA GLY A 33 -26.76 -6.11 -25.31
C GLY A 33 -25.67 -5.31 -24.61
N VAL A 34 -25.73 -3.97 -24.53
CA VAL A 34 -24.75 -3.13 -23.81
C VAL A 34 -25.39 -2.35 -22.64
N LEU A 35 -26.60 -2.73 -22.24
CA LEU A 35 -27.19 -2.23 -21.00
C LEU A 35 -26.41 -2.86 -19.84
N TYR A 36 -25.76 -2.02 -19.05
CA TYR A 36 -25.29 -2.37 -17.72
C TYR A 36 -26.52 -2.85 -16.94
N GLU A 37 -26.67 -4.17 -16.80
CA GLU A 37 -27.60 -4.72 -15.82
C GLU A 37 -26.95 -4.50 -14.46
N PRO A 38 -27.53 -3.64 -13.59
CA PRO A 38 -27.06 -3.56 -12.22
C PRO A 38 -27.16 -4.97 -11.62
N PRO A 39 -26.15 -5.43 -10.88
CA PRO A 39 -26.20 -6.75 -10.27
C PRO A 39 -27.46 -6.86 -9.41
N PRO A 40 -28.07 -8.07 -9.35
CA PRO A 40 -29.27 -8.28 -8.56
C PRO A 40 -29.00 -7.89 -7.11
N ILE A 41 -29.84 -7.00 -6.58
CA ILE A 41 -29.94 -6.78 -5.14
C ILE A 41 -30.54 -8.06 -4.56
N VAL A 42 -29.86 -8.68 -3.60
CA VAL A 42 -30.38 -9.85 -2.89
C VAL A 42 -31.01 -9.36 -1.59
N PRO A 43 -32.36 -9.23 -1.52
CA PRO A 43 -33.03 -8.85 -0.29
C PRO A 43 -33.13 -10.05 0.66
N PHE A 44 -32.79 -9.84 1.93
CA PHE A 44 -32.98 -10.81 3.01
C PHE A 44 -34.00 -10.27 4.00
N ASN A 45 -35.13 -10.98 4.15
CA ASN A 45 -36.21 -10.59 5.05
C ASN A 45 -36.10 -11.22 6.46
N ALA A 46 -34.97 -11.89 6.75
CA ALA A 46 -34.69 -12.60 8.00
C ALA A 46 -33.22 -12.42 8.39
N GLU A 47 -32.85 -12.83 9.61
CA GLU A 47 -31.46 -12.86 10.08
C GLU A 47 -30.55 -13.67 9.14
N GLY A 48 -29.29 -13.26 8.97
CA GLY A 48 -28.40 -14.02 8.10
C GLY A 48 -26.98 -13.47 7.88
N VAL A 49 -26.13 -14.34 7.32
CA VAL A 49 -24.76 -14.00 6.91
C VAL A 49 -24.68 -14.11 5.38
N LEU A 50 -24.24 -13.03 4.72
CA LEU A 50 -23.89 -13.04 3.30
C LEU A 50 -22.37 -12.92 3.15
N THR A 51 -21.76 -13.95 2.54
CA THR A 51 -20.34 -13.90 2.16
C THR A 51 -20.25 -13.83 0.64
N VAL A 52 -19.59 -12.80 0.13
CA VAL A 52 -19.39 -12.58 -1.30
C VAL A 52 -17.90 -12.58 -1.60
N SER A 53 -17.49 -13.28 -2.65
CA SER A 53 -16.09 -13.40 -3.07
C SER A 53 -15.95 -13.09 -4.55
N ALA A 54 -15.00 -12.20 -4.90
CA ALA A 54 -14.58 -11.92 -6.27
C ALA A 54 -15.70 -11.40 -7.21
N VAL A 55 -16.61 -10.57 -6.71
CA VAL A 55 -17.67 -9.93 -7.51
C VAL A 55 -17.33 -8.46 -7.73
N PRO A 56 -17.42 -7.92 -8.96
CA PRO A 56 -17.07 -6.52 -9.23
C PRO A 56 -17.89 -5.51 -8.43
N HIS A 57 -19.13 -5.85 -8.08
CA HIS A 57 -20.01 -5.01 -7.29
C HIS A 57 -20.97 -5.85 -6.46
N THR A 58 -21.13 -5.53 -5.17
CA THR A 58 -21.99 -6.27 -4.24
C THR A 58 -22.94 -5.33 -3.53
N VAL A 59 -24.25 -5.59 -3.55
CA VAL A 59 -25.25 -4.84 -2.77
C VAL A 59 -26.15 -5.82 -2.03
N ALA A 60 -26.31 -5.62 -0.72
CA ALA A 60 -27.26 -6.38 0.09
C ALA A 60 -28.12 -5.46 0.95
N ALA A 61 -29.36 -5.87 1.17
CA ALA A 61 -30.29 -5.21 2.08
C ALA A 61 -30.84 -6.25 3.07
N PHE A 62 -30.79 -5.92 4.36
CA PHE A 62 -31.18 -6.81 5.45
C PHE A 62 -32.31 -6.20 6.29
N GLY A 63 -33.38 -6.98 6.46
CA GLY A 63 -34.53 -6.66 7.31
C GLY A 63 -34.38 -7.07 8.79
N GLY A 64 -33.39 -7.92 9.13
CA GLY A 64 -33.12 -8.44 10.47
C GLY A 64 -31.63 -8.38 10.83
N GLU A 65 -31.21 -9.00 11.95
CA GLU A 65 -29.80 -9.00 12.36
C GLU A 65 -28.92 -9.67 11.31
N ALA A 66 -27.87 -9.00 10.83
CA ALA A 66 -27.13 -9.51 9.69
C ALA A 66 -25.65 -9.16 9.64
N THR A 67 -24.89 -10.00 8.94
CA THR A 67 -23.48 -9.76 8.62
C THR A 67 -23.23 -9.86 7.11
N LEU A 68 -22.62 -8.83 6.53
CA LEU A 68 -22.09 -8.87 5.17
C LEU A 68 -20.56 -8.89 5.18
N GLN A 69 -19.97 -9.89 4.54
CA GLN A 69 -18.53 -10.00 4.30
C GLN A 69 -18.26 -10.02 2.79
N ALA A 70 -17.68 -8.95 2.27
CA ALA A 70 -17.40 -8.81 0.83
C ALA A 70 -15.89 -8.94 0.56
N LEU A 71 -15.38 -10.14 0.31
CA LEU A 71 -13.98 -10.36 -0.03
C LEU A 71 -13.70 -10.03 -1.50
N ALA A 72 -12.72 -9.16 -1.74
CA ALA A 72 -12.26 -8.79 -3.09
C ALA A 72 -13.33 -8.18 -4.01
N ALA A 73 -14.39 -7.61 -3.43
CA ALA A 73 -15.32 -6.80 -4.20
C ALA A 73 -14.72 -5.42 -4.52
N ALA A 74 -14.87 -4.95 -5.75
CA ALA A 74 -14.34 -3.64 -6.13
C ALA A 74 -15.18 -2.50 -5.52
N VAL A 75 -16.48 -2.72 -5.35
CA VAL A 75 -17.41 -1.81 -4.65
C VAL A 75 -18.42 -2.65 -3.87
N ALA A 76 -18.60 -2.37 -2.58
CA ALA A 76 -19.57 -3.07 -1.75
C ALA A 76 -20.49 -2.09 -1.01
N GLY A 77 -21.80 -2.33 -1.08
CA GLY A 77 -22.86 -1.54 -0.45
C GLY A 77 -23.75 -2.39 0.46
N ALA A 78 -24.14 -1.85 1.62
CA ALA A 78 -25.07 -2.52 2.53
C ALA A 78 -26.12 -1.58 3.14
N GLY A 79 -27.36 -2.06 3.25
CA GLY A 79 -28.43 -1.42 4.02
C GLY A 79 -28.93 -2.34 5.14
N PHE A 80 -28.91 -1.87 6.38
CA PHE A 80 -29.40 -2.60 7.54
C PHE A 80 -30.52 -1.83 8.22
N THR A 81 -31.69 -2.44 8.38
CA THR A 81 -32.80 -1.86 9.16
C THR A 81 -32.85 -2.36 10.61
N ALA A 82 -31.99 -3.32 10.97
CA ALA A 82 -31.79 -3.90 12.30
C ALA A 82 -30.28 -3.97 12.62
N GLU A 83 -29.87 -4.66 13.69
CA GLU A 83 -28.44 -4.71 14.06
C GLU A 83 -27.58 -5.32 12.94
N GLY A 84 -26.46 -4.68 12.60
CA GLY A 84 -25.71 -5.05 11.39
C GLY A 84 -24.20 -4.93 11.53
N THR A 85 -23.47 -5.87 10.94
CA THR A 85 -22.01 -5.78 10.75
C THR A 85 -21.64 -5.86 9.27
N PHE A 86 -20.84 -4.91 8.79
CA PHE A 86 -20.32 -4.90 7.43
C PHE A 86 -18.79 -4.87 7.45
N VAL A 87 -18.16 -5.85 6.80
CA VAL A 87 -16.70 -5.99 6.74
C VAL A 87 -16.24 -6.00 5.29
N VAL A 88 -15.38 -5.03 4.94
CA VAL A 88 -14.83 -4.87 3.58
C VAL A 88 -13.30 -4.76 3.63
N PRO A 89 -12.57 -5.76 3.12
CA PRO A 89 -11.11 -5.72 3.01
C PRO A 89 -10.61 -5.06 1.71
N THR A 90 -11.47 -4.53 0.82
CA THR A 90 -11.10 -4.03 -0.53
C THR A 90 -11.88 -2.78 -1.00
N ASN A 91 -11.81 -2.43 -2.29
CA ASN A 91 -11.57 -1.09 -2.87
C ASN A 91 -12.61 0.04 -2.69
N GLU A 92 -13.82 -0.18 -2.18
CA GLU A 92 -14.78 0.89 -1.80
C GLU A 92 -15.90 0.31 -0.92
N ALA A 93 -16.35 1.03 0.13
CA ALA A 93 -17.38 0.57 1.05
C ALA A 93 -18.36 1.68 1.46
N ASP A 94 -19.64 1.46 1.19
CA ASP A 94 -20.75 2.32 1.62
C ASP A 94 -21.75 1.51 2.46
N ALA A 95 -22.11 1.99 3.65
CA ALA A 95 -23.19 1.37 4.42
C ALA A 95 -24.14 2.36 5.08
N LEU A 96 -25.42 1.98 5.07
CA LEU A 96 -26.50 2.66 5.74
C LEU A 96 -27.06 1.74 6.83
N PHE A 97 -27.10 2.22 8.07
CA PHE A 97 -27.64 1.54 9.23
C PHE A 97 -28.78 2.37 9.82
N GLU A 98 -29.98 1.82 9.84
CA GLU A 98 -31.12 2.44 10.51
C GLU A 98 -31.20 2.08 12.02
N ALA A 99 -30.49 1.02 12.42
CA ALA A 99 -30.36 0.53 13.79
C ALA A 99 -28.87 0.43 14.21
N VAL A 100 -28.55 -0.38 15.25
CA VAL A 100 -27.17 -0.48 15.77
C VAL A 100 -26.25 -1.08 14.71
N GLY A 101 -25.07 -0.50 14.47
CA GLY A 101 -24.25 -0.92 13.34
C GLY A 101 -22.74 -0.87 13.57
N ALA A 102 -22.01 -1.77 12.91
CA ALA A 102 -20.56 -1.73 12.81
C ALA A 102 -20.07 -1.85 11.36
N LEU A 103 -19.22 -0.93 10.91
CA LEU A 103 -18.48 -1.02 9.64
C LEU A 103 -16.98 -1.16 9.94
N SER A 104 -16.35 -2.20 9.39
CA SER A 104 -14.90 -2.39 9.41
C SER A 104 -14.32 -2.42 8.00
N ALA A 105 -13.38 -1.51 7.73
CA ALA A 105 -12.72 -1.33 6.45
C ALA A 105 -11.18 -1.35 6.63
N SER A 106 -10.42 -2.13 5.86
CA SER A 106 -8.98 -2.36 6.10
C SER A 106 -8.01 -1.95 4.98
N ALA A 107 -8.48 -1.66 3.76
CA ALA A 107 -7.60 -1.32 2.63
C ALA A 107 -8.27 -0.42 1.58
N VAL A 108 -9.23 0.38 2.03
CA VAL A 108 -10.20 1.05 1.15
C VAL A 108 -9.73 2.48 0.85
N PRO A 109 -9.67 3.00 -0.38
CA PRO A 109 -9.42 4.42 -0.61
C PRO A 109 -10.45 5.33 0.07
N HIS A 110 -11.73 4.92 0.10
CA HIS A 110 -12.82 5.69 0.69
C HIS A 110 -13.85 4.79 1.40
N ALA A 111 -14.21 5.11 2.64
CA ALA A 111 -15.26 4.42 3.38
C ALA A 111 -16.32 5.41 3.89
N VAL A 112 -17.60 5.15 3.61
CA VAL A 112 -18.73 5.96 4.10
C VAL A 112 -19.68 5.09 4.91
N ALA A 113 -20.05 5.57 6.09
CA ALA A 113 -21.14 4.98 6.86
C ALA A 113 -22.14 6.02 7.34
N GLN A 114 -23.42 5.66 7.38
CA GLN A 114 -24.44 6.49 7.99
C GLN A 114 -25.23 5.64 8.98
N PHE A 115 -25.27 6.08 10.23
CA PHE A 115 -25.94 5.39 11.34
C PHE A 115 -27.02 6.29 11.92
N THR A 116 -28.25 5.78 11.98
CA THR A 116 -29.32 6.49 12.70
C THR A 116 -29.47 6.08 14.16
N ALA A 117 -28.83 4.98 14.58
CA ALA A 117 -28.71 4.54 15.97
C ALA A 117 -27.23 4.43 16.40
N ALA A 118 -26.95 3.72 17.50
CA ALA A 118 -25.59 3.59 18.00
C ALA A 118 -24.69 2.86 16.99
N GLY A 119 -23.42 3.26 16.85
CA GLY A 119 -22.58 2.60 15.84
C GLY A 119 -21.08 2.85 15.93
N ILE A 120 -20.35 2.00 15.21
CA ILE A 120 -18.89 2.01 15.15
C ILE A 120 -18.43 1.96 13.69
N LEU A 121 -17.61 2.91 13.27
CA LEU A 121 -16.83 2.82 12.04
C LEU A 121 -15.34 2.67 12.39
N ALA A 122 -14.73 1.56 11.97
CA ALA A 122 -13.30 1.29 12.09
C ALA A 122 -12.65 1.20 10.70
N ALA A 123 -11.89 2.23 10.32
CA ALA A 123 -11.25 2.36 9.02
C ALA A 123 -9.71 2.27 9.14
N LEU A 124 -9.15 1.08 8.97
CA LEU A 124 -7.71 0.88 8.88
C LEU A 124 -7.21 1.03 7.44
N GLY A 125 -6.11 1.75 7.23
CA GLY A 125 -5.46 1.80 5.91
C GLY A 125 -6.28 2.53 4.83
N VAL A 126 -7.21 3.40 5.24
CA VAL A 126 -8.12 4.13 4.33
C VAL A 126 -7.66 5.57 4.12
N ALA A 127 -7.70 6.09 2.88
CA ALA A 127 -7.27 7.47 2.62
C ALA A 127 -8.28 8.51 3.15
N SER A 128 -9.58 8.21 3.06
CA SER A 128 -10.64 9.02 3.66
C SER A 128 -11.78 8.17 4.23
N ALA A 129 -12.20 8.48 5.46
CA ALA A 129 -13.34 7.86 6.11
C ALA A 129 -14.35 8.94 6.50
N SER A 130 -15.62 8.72 6.17
CA SER A 130 -16.70 9.60 6.59
C SER A 130 -17.81 8.83 7.29
N ALA A 131 -18.34 9.40 8.36
CA ALA A 131 -19.53 8.87 8.98
C ALA A 131 -20.52 9.94 9.45
N GLY A 132 -21.81 9.67 9.26
CA GLY A 132 -22.90 10.43 9.88
C GLY A 132 -23.53 9.62 11.00
N PHE A 133 -23.65 10.18 12.20
CA PHE A 133 -24.23 9.53 13.37
C PHE A 133 -25.32 10.39 13.98
N THR A 134 -26.50 9.80 14.22
CA THR A 134 -27.55 10.47 15.02
C THR A 134 -27.68 10.01 16.47
N ALA A 135 -26.91 9.01 16.91
CA ALA A 135 -26.86 8.53 18.30
C ALA A 135 -25.41 8.31 18.79
N VAL A 136 -25.23 7.58 19.90
CA VAL A 136 -23.90 7.36 20.52
C VAL A 136 -22.99 6.52 19.62
N ALA A 137 -21.80 7.05 19.30
CA ALA A 137 -20.95 6.39 18.30
C ALA A 137 -19.44 6.65 18.42
N ALA A 138 -18.67 5.80 17.73
CA ALA A 138 -17.23 5.94 17.58
C ALA A 138 -16.79 5.87 16.11
N LEU A 139 -15.92 6.80 15.70
CA LEU A 139 -15.17 6.72 14.45
C LEU A 139 -13.68 6.56 14.77
N GLY A 140 -13.09 5.45 14.36
CA GLY A 140 -11.66 5.17 14.42
C GLY A 140 -11.05 5.07 13.03
N ALA A 141 -10.00 5.84 12.74
CA ALA A 141 -9.24 5.71 11.50
C ALA A 141 -7.73 5.56 11.77
N SER A 142 -7.03 4.70 11.02
CA SER A 142 -5.56 4.57 11.12
C SER A 142 -4.90 4.70 9.75
N VAL A 143 -3.74 5.39 9.70
CA VAL A 143 -2.88 5.69 8.52
C VAL A 143 -3.30 6.95 7.75
N THR A 144 -2.50 8.03 7.77
CA THR A 144 -2.74 9.40 7.19
C THR A 144 -4.16 9.64 6.61
N PRO A 145 -5.24 9.54 7.42
CA PRO A 145 -6.58 9.55 6.88
C PRO A 145 -7.19 10.93 7.04
N THR A 146 -8.03 11.34 6.09
CA THR A 146 -9.04 12.37 6.39
C THR A 146 -10.24 11.68 7.02
N ALA A 147 -10.44 11.83 8.32
CA ALA A 147 -11.62 11.32 9.01
C ALA A 147 -12.62 12.46 9.26
N THR A 148 -13.84 12.34 8.73
CA THR A 148 -14.93 13.30 8.97
C THR A 148 -16.08 12.60 9.66
N ALA A 149 -16.47 13.07 10.84
CA ALA A 149 -17.66 12.59 11.53
C ALA A 149 -18.65 13.74 11.77
N GLY A 150 -19.89 13.54 11.34
CA GLY A 150 -21.01 14.38 11.76
C GLY A 150 -21.75 13.68 12.90
N PHE A 151 -21.64 14.19 14.12
CA PHE A 151 -22.40 13.69 15.27
C PHE A 151 -23.56 14.64 15.57
N SER A 152 -24.79 14.12 15.68
CA SER A 152 -25.90 14.85 16.33
C SER A 152 -26.17 14.36 17.76
N GLY A 153 -25.40 13.39 18.27
CA GLY A 153 -25.39 12.89 19.65
C GLY A 153 -23.97 12.87 20.25
N ALA A 154 -23.77 12.24 21.42
CA ALA A 154 -22.44 12.07 22.02
C ALA A 154 -21.57 11.09 21.20
N GLY A 155 -20.32 11.42 20.90
CA GLY A 155 -19.47 10.54 20.11
C GLY A 155 -17.97 10.79 20.27
N THR A 156 -17.17 9.79 19.89
CA THR A 156 -15.70 9.85 19.91
C THR A 156 -15.16 9.77 18.49
N LEU A 157 -14.33 10.74 18.11
CA LEU A 157 -13.52 10.69 16.90
C LEU A 157 -12.06 10.41 17.28
N SER A 158 -11.49 9.33 16.76
CA SER A 158 -10.07 8.99 16.92
C SER A 158 -9.44 8.75 15.55
N ALA A 159 -8.38 9.51 15.25
CA ALA A 159 -7.59 9.31 14.04
C ALA A 159 -6.12 9.17 14.42
N VAL A 160 -5.50 8.05 14.05
CA VAL A 160 -4.09 7.76 14.33
C VAL A 160 -3.34 7.68 13.00
N ALA A 161 -2.54 8.70 12.67
CA ALA A 161 -1.63 8.61 11.53
C ALA A 161 -0.40 7.78 11.92
N SER A 162 -0.21 6.61 11.30
CA SER A 162 1.08 5.93 11.38
C SER A 162 2.06 6.60 10.41
N ILE A 163 2.96 7.41 10.93
CA ILE A 163 4.06 7.97 10.15
C ILE A 163 5.09 6.86 9.98
N PHE A 164 5.39 6.50 8.73
CA PHE A 164 6.48 5.56 8.44
C PHE A 164 7.80 6.21 8.89
N ASN A 165 8.51 5.56 9.81
CA ASN A 165 9.83 5.98 10.24
C ASN A 165 10.90 5.32 9.36
N PRO A 166 11.57 6.07 8.47
CA PRO A 166 12.60 5.53 7.59
C PRO A 166 13.79 5.00 8.39
N SER A 167 14.52 4.05 7.82
CA SER A 167 15.65 3.37 8.47
C SER A 167 16.89 3.46 7.58
N SER A 168 18.07 3.70 8.16
CA SER A 168 19.33 3.84 7.42
C SER A 168 20.52 3.31 8.20
N MET A 169 21.48 2.75 7.47
CA MET A 169 22.83 2.47 7.98
C MET A 169 23.88 2.94 6.99
N THR A 170 25.03 3.37 7.50
CA THR A 170 26.18 3.84 6.71
C THR A 170 27.40 2.96 6.95
N LYS A 171 28.32 2.95 5.98
CA LYS A 171 29.50 2.10 6.03
C LYS A 171 30.58 2.71 6.93
N SER A 172 30.84 2.08 8.08
CA SER A 172 31.84 2.54 9.07
C SER A 172 33.13 1.71 9.08
N GLY A 173 33.05 0.42 8.74
CA GLY A 173 34.23 -0.45 8.58
C GLY A 173 34.65 -0.61 7.13
N THR A 174 35.81 -1.19 6.88
CA THR A 174 36.21 -1.68 5.55
C THR A 174 35.73 -3.13 5.38
N PHE A 175 35.33 -3.54 4.17
CA PHE A 175 34.95 -4.93 3.86
C PHE A 175 35.69 -5.44 2.62
N SER A 176 36.57 -6.42 2.82
CA SER A 176 37.38 -7.09 1.78
C SER A 176 37.00 -8.57 1.58
N GLY A 177 35.88 -9.02 2.16
CA GLY A 177 35.49 -10.42 2.22
C GLY A 177 34.72 -10.94 1.00
N LEU A 178 34.79 -10.28 -0.16
CA LEU A 178 34.07 -10.76 -1.35
C LEU A 178 34.54 -12.16 -1.75
N THR A 179 33.58 -12.99 -2.16
CA THR A 179 33.83 -14.31 -2.75
C THR A 179 33.22 -14.41 -4.15
N SER A 180 33.33 -15.60 -4.77
CA SER A 180 32.43 -15.96 -5.86
C SER A 180 31.09 -16.34 -5.24
N GLY A 181 30.04 -15.62 -5.60
CA GLY A 181 28.72 -15.72 -4.98
C GLY A 181 28.44 -14.61 -3.96
N PHE A 182 27.16 -14.37 -3.73
CA PHE A 182 26.66 -13.32 -2.85
C PHE A 182 26.99 -13.60 -1.38
N VAL A 183 27.76 -12.71 -0.77
CA VAL A 183 28.11 -12.72 0.66
C VAL A 183 27.64 -11.44 1.35
N PRO A 184 27.28 -11.48 2.64
CA PRO A 184 26.89 -10.29 3.39
C PRO A 184 28.03 -9.27 3.41
N VAL A 185 27.72 -8.04 3.01
CA VAL A 185 28.62 -6.90 3.20
C VAL A 185 28.53 -6.48 4.66
N THR A 186 29.64 -6.47 5.39
CA THR A 186 29.68 -6.20 6.84
C THR A 186 30.21 -4.79 7.16
N GLY A 187 30.29 -4.43 8.44
CA GLY A 187 30.90 -3.16 8.89
C GLY A 187 30.00 -1.94 8.67
N TRP A 188 28.72 -2.10 9.01
CA TRP A 188 27.71 -1.06 9.00
C TRP A 188 27.53 -0.46 10.39
N VAL A 189 27.13 0.81 10.44
CA VAL A 189 26.64 1.48 11.65
C VAL A 189 25.30 2.14 11.33
N ALA A 190 24.40 2.18 12.31
CA ALA A 190 23.13 2.89 12.14
C ALA A 190 23.37 4.38 11.89
N ASP A 191 22.64 4.95 10.93
CA ASP A 191 22.66 6.39 10.63
C ASP A 191 21.60 7.11 11.46
N THR A 192 21.81 7.16 12.77
CA THR A 192 20.86 7.76 13.72
C THR A 192 20.84 9.29 13.65
N THR A 193 21.84 9.90 13.01
CA THR A 193 21.90 11.35 12.80
C THR A 193 20.87 11.81 11.76
N ASN A 194 20.78 11.14 10.61
CA ASN A 194 19.85 11.52 9.55
C ASN A 194 18.51 10.75 9.63
N TYR A 195 18.53 9.58 10.26
CA TYR A 195 17.36 8.70 10.40
C TYR A 195 17.22 8.26 11.87
N PRO A 196 16.68 9.13 12.74
CA PRO A 196 16.51 8.84 14.16
C PRO A 196 15.75 7.53 14.40
N GLY A 197 16.25 6.74 15.34
CA GLY A 197 15.71 5.42 15.66
C GLY A 197 16.26 4.27 14.82
N SER A 198 17.05 4.53 13.76
CA SER A 198 17.72 3.46 13.01
C SER A 198 18.57 2.57 13.91
N SER A 199 18.57 1.27 13.64
CA SER A 199 19.41 0.29 14.33
C SER A 199 19.92 -0.77 13.36
N VAL A 200 21.05 -1.40 13.73
CA VAL A 200 21.70 -2.46 12.95
C VAL A 200 21.80 -3.71 13.82
N SER A 201 21.47 -4.87 13.24
CA SER A 201 21.62 -6.18 13.88
C SER A 201 22.62 -7.01 13.07
N GLY A 202 23.83 -7.20 13.60
CA GLY A 202 24.91 -7.84 12.86
C GLY A 202 25.34 -7.02 11.64
N SER A 203 24.96 -7.48 10.43
CA SER A 203 25.22 -6.79 9.16
C SER A 203 23.95 -6.25 8.49
N ASP A 204 22.82 -6.30 9.20
CA ASP A 204 21.50 -6.04 8.64
C ASP A 204 20.91 -4.77 9.23
N LEU A 205 20.27 -3.96 8.38
CA LEU A 205 19.48 -2.82 8.81
C LEU A 205 18.15 -3.32 9.39
N VAL A 206 17.80 -2.87 10.58
CA VAL A 206 16.51 -3.17 11.19
C VAL A 206 15.48 -2.15 10.70
N VAL A 207 14.37 -2.64 10.13
CA VAL A 207 13.23 -1.80 9.73
C VAL A 207 12.51 -1.32 10.98
N GLN A 208 12.38 0.00 11.16
CA GLN A 208 11.79 0.57 12.37
C GLN A 208 10.25 0.64 12.36
N SER A 209 9.63 0.58 11.19
CA SER A 209 8.17 0.71 11.06
C SER A 209 7.62 -0.10 9.90
N THR A 210 6.38 -0.57 10.05
CA THR A 210 5.68 -1.32 9.01
C THR A 210 5.18 -0.36 7.93
N GLY A 211 5.27 -0.77 6.67
CA GLY A 211 4.76 0.02 5.55
C GLY A 211 4.77 -0.74 4.24
N THR A 212 3.86 -0.38 3.34
CA THR A 212 3.78 -0.91 1.97
C THR A 212 4.27 0.13 0.97
N GLY A 213 4.67 -0.32 -0.23
CA GLY A 213 5.09 0.59 -1.31
C GLY A 213 6.42 1.31 -1.07
N LYS A 214 7.26 0.82 -0.14
CA LYS A 214 8.51 1.46 0.27
C LYS A 214 9.63 1.21 -0.72
N THR A 215 10.63 2.08 -0.67
CA THR A 215 11.86 1.96 -1.43
C THR A 215 12.96 1.44 -0.52
N VAL A 216 13.56 0.31 -0.89
CA VAL A 216 14.77 -0.21 -0.28
C VAL A 216 15.93 0.06 -1.24
N SER A 217 16.95 0.77 -0.79
CA SER A 217 18.08 1.15 -1.64
C SER A 217 19.41 0.94 -0.94
N ALA A 218 20.44 0.64 -1.73
CA ALA A 218 21.81 0.64 -1.29
C ALA A 218 22.73 1.28 -2.31
N SER A 219 23.78 1.92 -1.80
CA SER A 219 24.85 2.54 -2.57
C SER A 219 26.15 2.22 -1.85
N VAL A 220 27.17 1.72 -2.55
CA VAL A 220 28.46 1.40 -1.93
C VAL A 220 29.60 1.82 -2.84
N VAL A 221 30.58 2.50 -2.26
CA VAL A 221 31.84 2.85 -2.91
C VAL A 221 32.82 1.71 -2.75
N TRP A 222 33.22 1.13 -3.87
CA TRP A 222 34.17 0.04 -3.97
C TRP A 222 35.49 0.54 -4.54
N THR A 223 36.61 0.04 -4.03
CA THR A 223 37.95 0.26 -4.59
C THR A 223 38.54 -1.04 -5.10
N ALA A 224 39.24 -1.01 -6.22
CA ALA A 224 39.94 -2.18 -6.73
C ALA A 224 41.17 -2.50 -5.87
N SER A 225 41.45 -3.78 -5.66
CA SER A 225 42.63 -4.24 -4.92
C SER A 225 43.90 -4.38 -5.80
N GLY A 226 43.92 -3.78 -7.00
CA GLY A 226 45.03 -3.91 -7.94
C GLY A 226 44.80 -3.19 -9.28
N ALA A 227 45.73 -3.38 -10.22
CA ALA A 227 45.80 -2.63 -11.48
C ALA A 227 44.73 -2.99 -12.53
N PHE A 228 43.96 -4.05 -12.32
CA PHE A 228 42.95 -4.51 -13.26
C PHE A 228 41.54 -4.16 -12.78
N ALA A 229 40.66 -3.87 -13.74
CA ALA A 229 39.26 -3.68 -13.44
C ALA A 229 38.62 -4.98 -12.91
N ARG A 230 37.65 -4.80 -12.01
CA ARG A 230 36.93 -5.90 -11.35
C ARG A 230 35.46 -5.57 -11.23
N ASN A 231 34.61 -6.54 -11.48
CA ASN A 231 33.17 -6.34 -11.35
C ASN A 231 32.71 -6.66 -9.92
N VAL A 232 31.71 -5.92 -9.46
CA VAL A 232 30.94 -6.23 -8.27
C VAL A 232 29.45 -6.18 -8.61
N THR A 233 28.70 -7.16 -8.13
CA THR A 233 27.24 -7.20 -8.25
C THR A 233 26.65 -7.17 -6.86
N MET A 234 25.68 -6.30 -6.60
CA MET A 234 25.03 -6.17 -5.29
C MET A 234 23.58 -6.64 -5.33
N ARG A 235 23.10 -7.14 -4.20
CA ARG A 235 21.74 -7.65 -4.02
C ARG A 235 21.20 -7.22 -2.66
N LEU A 236 19.94 -6.77 -2.66
CA LEU A 236 19.16 -6.53 -1.45
C LEU A 236 18.33 -7.76 -1.13
N LYS A 237 18.35 -8.16 0.14
CA LYS A 237 17.61 -9.32 0.64
C LYS A 237 16.91 -8.95 1.95
N ASN A 238 15.67 -9.34 2.10
CA ASN A 238 15.02 -9.40 3.40
C ASN A 238 15.46 -10.72 4.05
N GLN A 239 16.34 -10.62 5.06
CA GLN A 239 16.92 -11.75 5.74
C GLN A 239 15.91 -12.46 6.66
N THR A 240 14.87 -11.75 7.13
CA THR A 240 13.79 -12.33 7.93
C THR A 240 12.95 -13.29 7.11
N THR A 241 12.58 -12.90 5.89
CA THR A 241 11.72 -13.72 5.01
C THR A 241 12.50 -14.58 4.02
N GLY A 242 13.78 -14.29 3.82
CA GLY A 242 14.63 -14.91 2.79
C GLY A 242 14.44 -14.33 1.38
N ALA A 243 13.50 -13.41 1.18
CA ALA A 243 13.16 -12.87 -0.13
C ALA A 243 14.28 -11.98 -0.70
N ILE A 244 14.61 -12.20 -1.98
CA ILE A 244 15.45 -11.27 -2.74
C ILE A 244 14.59 -10.09 -3.18
N LEU A 245 14.96 -8.89 -2.73
CA LEU A 245 14.20 -7.66 -3.03
C LEU A 245 14.60 -7.08 -4.38
N ALA A 246 15.91 -7.04 -4.66
CA ALA A 246 16.45 -6.61 -5.95
C ALA A 246 17.89 -7.11 -6.10
N THR A 247 18.30 -7.36 -7.34
CA THR A 247 19.71 -7.58 -7.72
C THR A 247 20.07 -6.50 -8.72
N GLY A 248 21.16 -5.77 -8.47
CA GLY A 248 21.67 -4.74 -9.37
C GLY A 248 22.49 -5.33 -10.51
N ASP A 249 22.81 -4.50 -11.49
CA ASP A 249 23.71 -4.87 -12.57
C ASP A 249 25.17 -4.93 -12.09
N PRO A 250 26.04 -5.74 -12.73
CA PRO A 250 27.47 -5.72 -12.44
C PRO A 250 28.09 -4.35 -12.71
N VAL A 251 28.82 -3.82 -11.74
CA VAL A 251 29.55 -2.54 -11.85
C VAL A 251 31.04 -2.81 -11.95
N SER A 252 31.68 -2.27 -12.98
CA SER A 252 33.13 -2.33 -13.18
C SER A 252 33.85 -1.29 -12.32
N VAL A 253 34.64 -1.77 -11.36
CA VAL A 253 35.53 -0.96 -10.54
C VAL A 253 36.87 -0.86 -11.27
N PRO A 254 37.34 0.34 -11.68
CA PRO A 254 38.57 0.48 -12.42
C PRO A 254 39.79 0.10 -11.57
N GLY A 255 40.83 -0.44 -12.22
CA GLY A 255 42.08 -0.76 -11.56
C GLY A 255 42.73 0.48 -10.93
N ASN A 256 43.26 0.33 -9.71
CA ASN A 256 43.79 1.43 -8.89
C ASN A 256 42.81 2.61 -8.73
N GLY A 257 41.50 2.36 -8.82
CA GLY A 257 40.46 3.37 -8.73
C GLY A 257 39.26 2.93 -7.91
N SER A 258 38.21 3.74 -7.95
CA SER A 258 36.95 3.49 -7.25
C SER A 258 35.75 3.60 -8.19
N ALA A 259 34.68 2.92 -7.83
CA ALA A 259 33.37 3.06 -8.45
C ALA A 259 32.27 2.88 -7.41
N THR A 260 31.13 3.52 -7.65
CA THR A 260 29.94 3.37 -6.81
C THR A 260 29.00 2.37 -7.47
N ALA A 261 28.64 1.31 -6.75
CA ALA A 261 27.58 0.40 -7.16
C ALA A 261 26.30 0.78 -6.42
N THR A 262 25.14 0.64 -7.10
CA THR A 262 23.82 0.91 -6.52
C THR A 262 22.86 -0.24 -6.80
N VAL A 263 21.88 -0.42 -5.92
CA VAL A 263 20.77 -1.35 -6.10
C VAL A 263 19.53 -0.79 -5.42
N THR A 264 18.37 -0.87 -6.08
CA THR A 264 17.12 -0.29 -5.61
C THR A 264 15.97 -1.26 -5.87
N ALA A 265 15.13 -1.48 -4.84
CA ALA A 265 13.85 -2.15 -4.92
C ALA A 265 12.74 -1.15 -4.57
N THR A 266 11.72 -1.04 -5.40
CA THR A 266 10.54 -0.18 -5.15
C THR A 266 9.29 -1.04 -4.95
N GLY A 267 8.24 -0.47 -4.36
CA GLY A 267 7.00 -1.19 -4.12
C GLY A 267 7.10 -2.25 -3.02
N VAL A 268 8.12 -2.18 -2.16
CA VAL A 268 8.41 -3.20 -1.16
C VAL A 268 7.48 -3.04 0.04
N SER A 269 6.90 -4.15 0.49
CA SER A 269 6.21 -4.19 1.79
C SER A 269 7.19 -4.67 2.86
N VAL A 270 7.31 -3.91 3.93
CA VAL A 270 8.23 -4.16 5.04
C VAL A 270 7.45 -4.18 6.35
N THR A 271 7.89 -5.02 7.27
CA THR A 271 7.37 -5.08 8.65
C THR A 271 8.40 -4.55 9.62
N ALA A 272 7.96 -3.86 10.67
CA ALA A 272 8.86 -3.47 11.76
C ALA A 272 9.60 -4.71 12.32
N GLY A 273 10.92 -4.61 12.45
CA GLY A 273 11.80 -5.71 12.84
C GLY A 273 12.36 -6.53 11.68
N ASP A 274 11.92 -6.31 10.44
CA ASP A 274 12.56 -6.92 9.27
C ASP A 274 14.05 -6.58 9.20
N LEU A 275 14.85 -7.55 8.76
CA LEU A 275 16.29 -7.43 8.62
C LEU A 275 16.66 -7.27 7.14
N ILE A 276 17.05 -6.07 6.73
CA ILE A 276 17.46 -5.78 5.36
C ILE A 276 18.98 -5.95 5.24
N ARG A 277 19.39 -6.92 4.42
CA ARG A 277 20.78 -7.26 4.17
C ARG A 277 21.22 -6.81 2.79
N LEU A 278 22.40 -6.22 2.71
CA LEU A 278 23.15 -6.07 1.47
C LEU A 278 24.10 -7.25 1.31
N GLU A 279 23.99 -7.94 0.18
CA GLU A 279 24.94 -8.96 -0.25
C GLU A 279 25.67 -8.48 -1.50
N ALA A 280 26.90 -8.94 -1.70
CA ALA A 280 27.69 -8.63 -2.88
C ALA A 280 28.49 -9.84 -3.37
N ASP A 281 28.68 -9.90 -4.69
CA ASP A 281 29.47 -10.91 -5.40
C ASP A 281 30.62 -10.22 -6.14
N GLY A 282 31.86 -10.68 -5.92
CA GLY A 282 33.06 -10.18 -6.58
C GLY A 282 33.52 -11.05 -7.76
N GLY A 283 32.74 -12.06 -8.14
CA GLY A 283 33.05 -13.01 -9.19
C GLY A 283 34.18 -13.99 -8.86
N ASN A 284 34.64 -14.70 -9.88
CA ASN A 284 35.62 -15.77 -9.79
C ASN A 284 37.10 -15.31 -9.83
N THR A 285 37.38 -14.04 -9.50
CA THR A 285 38.75 -13.50 -9.54
C THR A 285 39.43 -13.54 -8.16
N THR A 286 40.76 -13.65 -8.15
CA THR A 286 41.59 -13.71 -6.92
C THR A 286 41.82 -12.35 -6.26
N SER A 287 41.64 -11.26 -7.00
CA SER A 287 41.77 -9.87 -6.52
C SER A 287 40.41 -9.20 -6.66
N ARG A 288 39.74 -8.89 -5.54
CA ARG A 288 38.35 -8.43 -5.51
C ARG A 288 38.23 -7.02 -4.96
N PRO A 289 37.19 -6.26 -5.37
CA PRO A 289 36.96 -4.93 -4.82
C PRO A 289 36.76 -4.96 -3.31
N THR A 290 37.13 -3.88 -2.65
CA THR A 290 36.94 -3.67 -1.22
C THR A 290 35.98 -2.51 -1.00
N ALA A 291 34.93 -2.72 -0.20
CA ALA A 291 34.04 -1.64 0.20
C ALA A 291 34.72 -0.81 1.30
N GLN A 292 34.89 0.48 1.05
CA GLN A 292 35.59 1.40 1.95
C GLN A 292 34.66 1.99 3.01
N THR A 293 35.22 2.43 4.14
CA THR A 293 34.50 3.32 5.06
C THR A 293 34.12 4.61 4.31
N ASN A 294 32.82 4.89 4.21
CA ASN A 294 32.33 6.01 3.41
C ASN A 294 30.88 6.34 3.82
N THR A 295 30.64 7.59 4.21
CA THR A 295 29.31 8.07 4.62
C THR A 295 28.31 8.14 3.46
N ASN A 296 28.79 8.17 2.21
CA ASN A 296 27.96 8.04 1.01
C ASN A 296 27.62 6.58 0.68
N SER A 297 28.20 5.62 1.39
CA SER A 297 27.82 4.21 1.29
C SER A 297 26.77 3.88 2.34
N TYR A 298 25.62 3.37 1.90
CA TYR A 298 24.44 3.18 2.73
C TYR A 298 23.59 1.99 2.31
N VAL A 299 22.74 1.57 3.24
CA VAL A 299 21.52 0.77 3.00
C VAL A 299 20.37 1.49 3.69
N ARG A 300 19.23 1.66 3.02
CA ARG A 300 18.13 2.50 3.46
C ARG A 300 16.76 1.93 3.10
N VAL A 301 15.77 2.22 3.95
CA VAL A 301 14.35 1.99 3.70
C VAL A 301 13.60 3.30 3.91
N THR A 302 12.89 3.77 2.87
CA THR A 302 12.16 5.05 2.84
C THR A 302 10.76 4.88 2.25
#